data_AF-A0ABD0N5T0-F1
#
_entry.id   AF-A0ABD0N5T0-F1
#
_cell.length_a   1.000
_cell.length_b   1.000
_cell.length_c   1.000
_cell.angle_alpha   90.00
_cell.angle_beta   90.00
_cell.angle_gamma   90.00
#
_symmetry.space_group_name_H-M   'P 1'
#
loop_
_entity.id
_entity.type
_entity.pdbx_description
1 polymer ?
#
loop_
_entity_poly.entity_id
_entity_poly.type
_entity_poly.pdbx_seq_one_letter_code
_entity_poly.pdbx_strand_id
1 'polypeptide(L)'
;GPLMAVELQNNIIIHWKPHGVPLRFKEMPITNLHYINNEIDEIAGGPNAVVVFTFNAHRVFHPLTFYVHEVAKIRQSVVALLRRAPETTVIIKSGNTAGRK
;
A
#
# COMPACT_ATOMS: atom_id res chain seq x y z
N GLY A 1 -2.26 -0.07 -13.49
CA GLY A 1 -2.73 -1.38 -13.99
C GLY A 1 -4.24 -1.36 -14.04
N PRO A 2 -4.91 -2.51 -14.27
CA PRO A 2 -6.35 -2.58 -14.05
C PRO A 2 -6.64 -2.35 -12.57
N LEU A 3 -7.70 -1.59 -12.28
CA LEU A 3 -8.15 -1.30 -10.90
C LEU A 3 -8.53 -2.58 -10.15
N MET A 4 -8.95 -3.61 -10.88
CA MET A 4 -9.38 -4.90 -10.35
C MET A 4 -9.01 -6.05 -11.29
N ALA A 5 -8.66 -7.21 -10.74
CA ALA A 5 -8.57 -8.47 -11.45
C ALA A 5 -9.29 -9.57 -10.65
N VAL A 6 -9.94 -10.51 -11.35
CA VAL A 6 -10.71 -11.60 -10.75
C VAL A 6 -10.23 -12.93 -11.31
N GLU A 7 -9.95 -13.88 -10.43
CA GLU A 7 -9.60 -15.26 -10.76
C GLU A 7 -10.59 -16.18 -10.01
N LEU A 8 -11.41 -16.92 -10.76
CA LEU A 8 -12.56 -17.65 -10.21
C LEU A 8 -12.19 -19.04 -9.66
N GLN A 9 -11.14 -19.68 -10.17
CA GLN A 9 -10.75 -21.03 -9.78
C GLN A 9 -10.32 -21.09 -8.31
N ASN A 10 -9.59 -20.08 -7.85
CA ASN A 10 -9.12 -19.94 -6.47
C ASN A 10 -9.88 -18.86 -5.69
N ASN A 11 -10.92 -18.26 -6.29
CA ASN A 11 -11.73 -17.20 -5.69
C ASN A 11 -10.88 -15.99 -5.23
N ILE A 12 -10.00 -15.51 -6.10
CA ILE A 12 -9.09 -14.40 -5.82
C ILE A 12 -9.62 -13.14 -6.50
N ILE A 13 -9.75 -12.06 -5.72
CA ILE A 13 -9.99 -10.72 -6.24
C ILE A 13 -8.81 -9.84 -5.84
N ILE A 14 -8.18 -9.21 -6.83
CA ILE A 14 -7.10 -8.25 -6.63
C ILE A 14 -7.67 -6.87 -6.89
N HIS A 15 -7.55 -5.98 -5.90
CA HIS A 15 -7.76 -4.55 -6.09
C HIS A 15 -6.41 -3.85 -6.13
N TRP A 16 -6.18 -3.02 -7.14
CA TRP A 16 -4.96 -2.23 -7.26
C TRP A 16 -5.29 -0.75 -7.31
N LYS A 17 -4.65 0.03 -6.45
CA LYS A 17 -4.76 1.49 -6.42
C LYS A 17 -3.36 2.12 -6.45
N PRO A 18 -3.15 3.22 -7.18
CA PRO A 18 -1.98 4.05 -6.93
C PRO A 18 -2.10 4.70 -5.55
N HIS A 19 -0.99 4.90 -4.86
CA HIS A 19 -1.00 5.74 -3.66
C HIS A 19 -0.97 7.23 -4.08
N GLY A 20 -1.23 8.12 -3.12
CA GLY A 20 -1.28 9.56 -3.31
C GLY A 20 0.10 10.20 -3.42
N VAL A 21 0.15 11.52 -3.22
CA VAL A 21 1.40 12.29 -3.29
C VAL A 21 2.47 11.73 -2.33
N PRO A 22 3.75 11.66 -2.73
CA PRO A 22 4.38 12.35 -3.86
C PRO A 22 4.49 11.50 -5.13
N LEU A 23 3.38 10.93 -5.60
CA LEU A 23 3.31 10.35 -6.93
C LEU A 23 3.63 11.39 -8.03
N ARG A 24 4.46 11.03 -9.01
CA ARG A 24 4.89 11.92 -10.11
C ARG A 24 4.31 11.49 -11.46
N PHE A 25 2.98 11.45 -11.57
CA PHE A 25 2.32 11.36 -12.89
C PHE A 25 2.09 12.75 -13.47
N LYS A 26 2.00 12.84 -14.80
CA LYS A 26 1.72 14.11 -15.51
C LYS A 26 0.34 14.66 -15.13
N GLU A 27 -0.66 13.79 -15.09
CA GLU A 27 -2.04 14.09 -14.70
C GLU A 27 -2.59 12.92 -13.88
N MET A 28 -3.35 13.21 -12.82
CA MET A 28 -4.04 12.22 -12.01
C MET A 28 -5.39 12.77 -11.52
N PRO A 29 -6.51 12.04 -11.71
CA PRO A 29 -7.77 12.38 -11.08
C PRO A 29 -7.62 12.42 -9.56
N ILE A 30 -8.20 13.43 -8.90
CA ILE A 30 -8.17 13.55 -7.44
C ILE A 30 -8.75 12.30 -6.76
N THR A 31 -9.74 11.67 -7.39
CA THR A 31 -10.34 10.41 -6.93
C THR A 31 -9.38 9.23 -6.86
N ASN A 32 -8.21 9.33 -7.49
CA ASN A 32 -7.15 8.31 -7.47
C ASN A 32 -6.00 8.65 -6.51
N LEU A 33 -6.10 9.72 -5.72
CA LEU A 33 -5.09 10.10 -4.72
C LEU A 33 -5.40 9.44 -3.36
N HIS A 34 -4.89 8.23 -3.17
CA HIS A 34 -5.17 7.44 -1.97
C HIS A 34 -3.98 7.41 -0.99
N TYR A 35 -4.19 7.77 0.27
CA TYR A 35 -3.16 7.56 1.29
C TYR A 35 -3.16 6.10 1.74
N ILE A 36 -1.98 5.46 1.77
CA ILE A 36 -1.83 4.03 2.09
C ILE A 36 -2.44 3.71 3.45
N ASN A 37 -2.24 4.57 4.45
CA ASN A 37 -2.79 4.37 5.79
C ASN A 37 -4.33 4.40 5.78
N ASN A 38 -4.97 5.33 5.06
CA ASN A 38 -6.43 5.42 4.96
C ASN A 38 -7.02 4.15 4.31
N GLU A 39 -6.39 3.68 3.23
CA GLU A 39 -6.80 2.45 2.56
C GLU A 39 -6.69 1.23 3.49
N ILE A 40 -5.65 1.16 4.31
CA ILE A 40 -5.48 0.08 5.31
C ILE A 40 -6.54 0.20 6.41
N ASP A 41 -6.91 1.40 6.82
CA ASP A 41 -7.92 1.63 7.88
C ASP A 41 -9.32 1.17 7.45
N GLU A 42 -9.64 1.21 6.15
CA GLU A 42 -10.92 0.76 5.59
C GLU A 42 -11.01 -0.76 5.39
N ILE A 43 -9.89 -1.49 5.44
CA ILE A 43 -9.86 -2.94 5.25
C ILE A 43 -10.31 -3.65 6.53
N ALA A 44 -11.37 -4.45 6.45
CA ALA A 44 -11.82 -5.26 7.59
C ALA A 44 -10.74 -6.25 8.07
N GLY A 45 -10.04 -6.90 7.13
CA GLY A 45 -9.03 -7.91 7.39
C GLY A 45 -9.59 -9.33 7.41
N GLY A 46 -8.90 -10.23 8.10
CA GLY A 46 -9.21 -11.66 8.22
C GLY A 46 -8.21 -12.58 7.49
N PRO A 47 -8.40 -13.91 7.62
CA PRO A 47 -7.49 -14.93 7.07
C PRO A 47 -7.43 -14.96 5.54
N ASN A 48 -8.46 -14.43 4.88
CA ASN A 48 -8.54 -14.36 3.41
C ASN A 48 -8.15 -12.98 2.85
N ALA A 49 -7.69 -12.05 3.70
CA ALA A 49 -7.28 -10.72 3.30
C ALA A 49 -5.75 -10.64 3.22
N VAL A 50 -5.25 -10.18 2.07
CA VAL A 50 -3.82 -9.90 1.87
C VAL A 50 -3.66 -8.43 1.47
N VAL A 51 -2.91 -7.68 2.26
CA VAL A 51 -2.56 -6.29 1.97
C VAL A 51 -1.13 -6.24 1.45
N VAL A 52 -0.95 -5.74 0.23
CA VAL A 52 0.38 -5.59 -0.38
C VAL A 52 0.60 -4.12 -0.72
N PHE A 53 1.70 -3.54 -0.24
CA PHE A 53 2.08 -2.20 -0.65
C PHE A 53 3.59 -2.05 -0.82
N THR A 54 3.96 -1.04 -1.62
CA THR A 54 5.35 -0.64 -1.85
C THR A 54 5.54 0.79 -1.40
N PHE A 55 6.73 1.10 -0.89
CA PHE A 55 7.00 2.43 -0.33
C PHE A 55 8.47 2.82 -0.57
N ASN A 56 8.75 3.55 -1.67
CA ASN A 56 10.10 4.07 -1.93
C ASN A 56 10.21 5.19 -3.00
N ALA A 57 10.01 4.83 -4.28
CA ALA A 57 10.75 5.42 -5.41
C ALA A 57 10.69 6.95 -5.58
N HIS A 58 9.57 7.61 -5.30
CA HIS A 58 9.45 9.07 -5.39
C HIS A 58 9.54 9.77 -4.03
N ARG A 59 9.54 9.04 -2.90
CA ARG A 59 9.72 9.62 -1.56
C ARG A 59 11.17 9.95 -1.25
N VAL A 60 12.10 9.31 -1.97
CA VAL A 60 13.56 9.57 -1.86
C VAL A 60 13.96 10.99 -2.26
N PHE A 61 13.09 11.72 -2.96
CA PHE A 61 13.31 13.13 -3.34
C PHE A 61 12.79 14.12 -2.29
N HIS A 62 12.26 13.62 -1.17
CA HIS A 62 11.76 14.43 -0.07
C HIS A 62 12.66 14.32 1.16
N PRO A 63 12.61 15.28 2.10
CA PRO A 63 13.37 15.22 3.33
C PRO A 63 13.15 13.91 4.10
N LEU A 64 14.16 13.42 4.80
CA LEU A 64 14.06 12.20 5.60
C LEU A 64 12.90 12.26 6.62
N THR A 65 12.63 13.44 7.18
CA THR A 65 11.52 13.67 8.11
C THR A 65 10.16 13.37 7.49
N PHE A 66 9.97 13.68 6.21
CA PHE A 66 8.76 13.32 5.46
C PHE A 66 8.59 11.79 5.37
N TYR A 67 9.67 11.08 5.04
CA TYR A 67 9.68 9.63 4.98
C TYR A 67 9.32 9.00 6.33
N VAL A 68 9.96 9.45 7.41
CA VAL A 68 9.71 8.95 8.78
C VAL A 68 8.26 9.16 9.20
N HIS A 69 7.72 10.35 8.94
CA HIS A 69 6.34 10.69 9.29
C HIS A 69 5.32 9.81 8.55
N GLU A 70 5.51 9.60 7.25
CA GLU A 70 4.64 8.75 6.43
C GLU A 70 4.70 7.28 6.87
N VAL A 71 5.90 6.75 7.14
CA VAL A 71 6.07 5.38 7.66
C VAL A 71 5.40 5.22 9.02
N ALA A 72 5.48 6.22 9.90
CA ALA A 72 4.85 6.17 11.20
C ALA A 72 3.32 6.03 11.10
N LYS A 73 2.68 6.78 10.19
CA LYS A 73 1.23 6.67 9.92
C LYS A 73 0.85 5.31 9.37
N ILE A 74 1.56 4.82 8.36
CA ILE A 74 1.29 3.49 7.77
C ILE A 74 1.47 2.40 8.83
N ARG A 75 2.51 2.48 9.67
CA ARG A 75 2.74 1.55 10.77
C ARG A 75 1.56 1.55 11.75
N GLN A 76 1.02 2.72 12.10
CA GLN A 76 -0.13 2.82 13.00
C GLN A 76 -1.35 2.07 12.43
N SER A 77 -1.68 2.29 11.16
CA SER A 77 -2.79 1.61 10.48
C SER A 77 -2.56 0.10 10.35
N VAL A 78 -1.35 -0.35 10.00
CA VAL A 78 -1.01 -1.78 9.96
C VAL A 78 -1.16 -2.43 11.33
N VAL A 79 -0.67 -1.79 12.39
CA VAL A 79 -0.82 -2.29 13.76
C VAL A 79 -2.30 -2.33 14.17
N ALA A 80 -3.08 -1.32 13.81
CA ALA A 80 -4.52 -1.31 14.07
C ALA A 80 -5.24 -2.45 13.32
N LEU A 81 -4.85 -2.73 12.07
CA LEU A 81 -5.37 -3.85 11.27
C LEU A 81 -5.05 -5.19 11.91
N LEU A 82 -3.79 -5.43 12.26
CA LEU A 82 -3.39 -6.70 12.86
C LEU A 82 -3.95 -6.89 14.28
N ARG A 83 -4.27 -5.81 15.00
CA ARG A 83 -4.98 -5.88 16.28
C ARG A 83 -6.43 -6.32 16.12
N ARG A 84 -7.15 -5.81 15.11
CA ARG A 84 -8.56 -6.17 14.86
C ARG A 84 -8.72 -7.49 14.10
N ALA A 85 -7.74 -7.83 13.26
CA ALA A 85 -7.75 -9.00 12.39
C ALA A 85 -6.34 -9.62 12.30
N PRO A 86 -5.92 -10.39 13.31
CA PRO A 86 -4.54 -10.88 13.43
C PRO A 86 -4.12 -11.87 12.34
N GLU A 87 -5.08 -12.51 11.67
CA GLU A 87 -4.83 -13.45 10.57
C GLU A 87 -4.59 -12.75 9.22
N THR A 88 -4.73 -11.42 9.15
CA THR A 88 -4.45 -10.68 7.91
C THR A 88 -2.98 -10.74 7.55
N THR A 89 -2.69 -11.11 6.31
CA THR A 89 -1.34 -11.10 5.79
C THR A 89 -1.01 -9.69 5.26
N VAL A 90 0.09 -9.11 5.75
CA VAL A 90 0.60 -7.81 5.26
C VAL A 90 1.98 -8.00 4.64
N ILE A 91 2.09 -7.71 3.35
CA ILE A 91 3.34 -7.82 2.59
C ILE A 91 3.83 -6.41 2.27
N ILE A 92 5.02 -6.08 2.78
CA ILE A 92 5.67 -4.80 2.56
C ILE A 92 6.85 -5.04 1.64
N LYS A 93 6.84 -4.41 0.46
CA LYS A 93 7.97 -4.44 -0.44
C LYS A 93 8.72 -3.11 -0.42
N SER A 94 9.97 -3.17 0.02
CA SER A 94 10.87 -2.01 0.10
C SER A 94 11.33 -1.55 -1.28
N GLY A 95 12.17 -0.49 -1.30
CA GLY A 95 12.88 -0.09 -2.50
C GLY A 95 13.64 -1.25 -3.15
N ASN A 96 13.65 -1.29 -4.48
CA ASN A 96 14.55 -2.18 -5.21
C ASN A 96 15.98 -1.76 -4.91
N THR A 97 16.75 -2.62 -4.23
CA THR A 97 18.20 -2.56 -4.22
C THR A 97 18.65 -3.31 -5.48
N ALA A 98 19.40 -2.69 -6.38
CA ALA A 98 19.80 -3.30 -7.64
C ALA A 98 20.18 -4.78 -7.45
N GLY A 99 19.51 -5.68 -8.19
CA GLY A 99 19.89 -7.10 -8.20
C GLY A 99 21.35 -7.22 -8.64
N ARG A 100 22.05 -8.27 -8.17
CA ARG A 100 23.33 -8.64 -8.79
C ARG A 100 23.09 -8.76 -10.30
N LYS A 101 23.85 -8.00 -11.08
CA LYS A 101 23.91 -8.16 -12.53
C LYS A 101 24.40 -9.55 -12.87
#